data_AF-A0A925J922-F1
#
_entry.id   AF-A0A925J922-F1
#
_cell.length_a   1.000
_cell.length_b   1.000
_cell.length_c   1.000
_cell.angle_alpha   90.00
_cell.angle_beta   90.00
_cell.angle_gamma   90.00
#
_symmetry.space_group_name_H-M   'P 1'
#
loop_
_entity.id
_entity.type
_entity.pdbx_description
1 polymer ?
#
loop_
_entity_poly.entity_id
_entity_poly.type
_entity_poly.pdbx_seq_one_letter_code
_entity_poly.pdbx_strand_id
1 'polypeptide(L)'
;EVNKYIEEVTDKVMEYRDKPAILSWNLGNETFNLLAENFSEPYLTKVRQAYVSMIENITIKIKSIDKQHPIFTGLYYTDELASNLHLYRDLCPSIDYIGINTYHISQLRKTDSIFKIADSDRKYFVSEFGGTGDEDSAYQHFNSDKMILEWDDNKKSLNFQDQWNTITSASNRCNGGIAFCWYDRFAGTATLSGITDFRGRKKPAYYALQKSFTGNQPEYSAAAFIVGPIFDLKPNMPYEFTARINDPSFSKLEWRLYSEDFKKEYPLILSSGAKRIWLKVPAKNERFYLYVFAGDNKGNVITASKPIVSYKGVYNDDL
;
A
#
# COMPACT_ATOMS: atom_id res chain seq x y z
N GLU A 1 4.08 -31.86 -11.13
CA GLU A 1 4.35 -30.43 -10.83
C GLU A 1 4.05 -30.09 -9.37
N VAL A 2 2.83 -30.31 -8.86
CA VAL A 2 2.48 -30.04 -7.45
C VAL A 2 3.42 -30.71 -6.43
N ASN A 3 3.69 -32.02 -6.55
CA ASN A 3 4.59 -32.70 -5.60
C ASN A 3 6.00 -32.10 -5.58
N LYS A 4 6.51 -31.68 -6.74
CA LYS A 4 7.82 -31.03 -6.86
C LYS A 4 7.81 -29.67 -6.14
N TYR A 5 6.76 -28.87 -6.31
CA TYR A 5 6.62 -27.61 -5.57
C TYR A 5 6.58 -27.84 -4.06
N ILE A 6 5.87 -28.88 -3.61
CA ILE A 6 5.82 -29.23 -2.19
C ILE A 6 7.20 -29.62 -1.66
N GLU A 7 8.01 -30.36 -2.43
CA GLU A 7 9.40 -30.68 -2.10
C GLU A 7 10.25 -29.41 -2.01
N GLU A 8 10.16 -28.51 -3.00
CA GLU A 8 10.87 -27.22 -2.99
C GLU A 8 10.55 -26.38 -1.74
N VAL A 9 9.28 -26.32 -1.33
CA VAL A 9 8.86 -25.64 -0.10
C VAL A 9 9.46 -26.31 1.14
N THR A 10 9.42 -27.65 1.19
CA THR A 10 9.93 -28.44 2.31
C THR A 10 11.45 -28.24 2.48
N ASP A 11 12.19 -28.22 1.37
CA ASP A 11 13.64 -27.99 1.36
C ASP A 11 13.98 -26.59 1.90
N LYS A 12 13.19 -25.57 1.54
CA LYS A 12 13.37 -24.21 2.06
C LYS A 12 13.10 -24.13 3.56
N VAL A 13 12.06 -24.80 4.06
CA VAL A 13 11.81 -24.85 5.50
C VAL A 13 12.97 -25.53 6.22
N MET A 14 13.46 -26.67 5.71
CA MET A 14 14.63 -27.35 6.30
C MET A 14 15.89 -26.46 6.34
N GLU A 15 16.11 -25.66 5.30
CA GLU A 15 17.24 -24.72 5.20
C GLU A 15 17.18 -23.59 6.25
N TYR A 16 15.97 -23.10 6.57
CA TYR A 16 15.80 -21.85 7.32
C TYR A 16 15.12 -22.00 8.70
N ARG A 17 14.53 -23.16 9.04
CA ARG A 17 13.78 -23.34 10.31
C ARG A 17 14.62 -23.07 11.57
N ASP A 18 15.93 -23.30 11.53
CA ASP A 18 16.78 -23.10 12.71
C ASP A 18 17.32 -21.65 12.82
N LYS A 19 16.85 -20.74 11.94
CA LYS A 19 17.24 -19.32 11.97
C LYS A 19 16.38 -18.55 12.98
N PRO A 20 16.98 -17.94 14.03
CA PRO A 20 16.21 -17.29 15.09
C PRO A 20 15.44 -16.04 14.65
N ALA A 21 15.73 -15.49 13.47
CA ALA A 21 15.03 -14.35 12.90
C ALA A 21 13.71 -14.72 12.19
N ILE A 22 13.47 -16.02 11.93
CA ILE A 22 12.24 -16.50 11.31
C ILE A 22 11.18 -16.64 12.39
N LEU A 23 9.99 -16.07 12.14
CA LEU A 23 8.86 -16.11 13.07
C LEU A 23 7.70 -16.98 12.58
N SER A 24 7.55 -17.13 11.26
CA SER A 24 6.43 -17.83 10.64
C SER A 24 6.69 -18.14 9.17
N TRP A 25 5.90 -19.05 8.60
CA TRP A 25 5.90 -19.38 7.17
C TRP A 25 4.62 -18.85 6.50
N ASN A 26 4.78 -18.12 5.39
CA ASN A 26 3.66 -17.67 4.56
C ASN A 26 3.50 -18.57 3.32
N LEU A 27 2.33 -19.16 3.13
CA LEU A 27 1.98 -19.99 1.97
C LEU A 27 1.08 -19.24 0.98
N GLY A 28 1.64 -18.19 0.39
CA GLY A 28 0.99 -17.41 -0.67
C GLY A 28 0.35 -16.11 -0.17
N ASN A 29 0.22 -15.15 -1.09
CA ASN A 29 -0.35 -13.83 -0.83
C ASN A 29 -1.38 -13.53 -1.91
N GLU A 30 -2.63 -13.31 -1.50
CA GLU A 30 -3.74 -12.87 -2.37
C GLU A 30 -4.02 -13.80 -3.56
N THR A 31 -3.66 -15.09 -3.45
CA THR A 31 -3.81 -16.04 -4.55
C THR A 31 -5.24 -16.15 -5.03
N PHE A 32 -6.25 -15.92 -4.17
CA PHE A 32 -7.66 -15.96 -4.57
C PHE A 32 -8.04 -14.84 -5.54
N ASN A 33 -7.40 -13.68 -5.44
CA ASN A 33 -7.58 -12.55 -6.35
C ASN A 33 -6.92 -12.88 -7.70
N LEU A 34 -5.67 -13.37 -7.67
CA LEU A 34 -4.96 -13.83 -8.87
C LEU A 34 -5.72 -14.94 -9.62
N LEU A 35 -6.34 -15.87 -8.90
CA LEU A 35 -7.18 -16.89 -9.51
C LEU A 35 -8.44 -16.30 -10.16
N ALA A 36 -9.07 -15.31 -9.55
CA ALA A 36 -10.25 -14.65 -10.09
C ALA A 36 -9.96 -13.82 -11.37
N GLU A 37 -8.71 -13.38 -11.56
CA GLU A 37 -8.27 -12.75 -12.81
C GLU A 37 -8.21 -13.74 -13.99
N ASN A 38 -8.02 -15.03 -13.70
CA ASN A 38 -7.77 -16.07 -14.71
C ASN A 38 -8.94 -17.05 -14.88
N PHE A 39 -9.82 -17.15 -13.88
CA PHE A 39 -10.92 -18.10 -13.85
C PHE A 39 -12.22 -17.42 -13.43
N SER A 40 -13.33 -17.86 -14.02
CA SER A 40 -14.69 -17.39 -13.67
C SER A 40 -15.52 -18.52 -13.05
N GLU A 41 -16.61 -18.16 -12.38
CA GLU A 41 -17.54 -19.15 -11.84
C GLU A 41 -18.22 -19.98 -12.95
N PRO A 42 -18.51 -21.29 -12.72
CA PRO A 42 -18.29 -22.04 -11.46
C PRO A 42 -16.89 -22.67 -11.33
N TYR A 43 -16.00 -22.45 -12.32
CA TYR A 43 -14.68 -23.09 -12.32
C TYR A 43 -13.74 -22.49 -11.28
N LEU A 44 -13.84 -21.17 -11.04
CA LEU A 44 -13.10 -20.46 -10.01
C LEU A 44 -13.23 -21.13 -8.63
N THR A 45 -14.45 -21.49 -8.22
CA THR A 45 -14.69 -22.23 -6.97
C THR A 45 -13.89 -23.53 -6.90
N LYS A 46 -13.87 -24.33 -7.97
CA LYS A 46 -13.15 -25.62 -8.00
C LYS A 46 -11.64 -25.42 -7.90
N VAL A 47 -11.10 -24.40 -8.57
CA VAL A 47 -9.66 -24.10 -8.54
C VAL A 47 -9.26 -23.58 -7.14
N ARG A 48 -10.08 -22.73 -6.51
CA ARG A 48 -9.86 -22.28 -5.13
C ARG A 48 -9.86 -23.46 -4.15
N GLN A 49 -10.81 -24.39 -4.28
CA GLN A 49 -10.84 -25.62 -3.48
C GLN A 49 -9.56 -26.45 -3.65
N ALA A 50 -9.15 -26.70 -4.89
CA ALA A 50 -7.92 -27.45 -5.18
C ALA A 50 -6.67 -26.75 -4.63
N TYR A 51 -6.60 -25.42 -4.73
CA TYR A 51 -5.52 -24.63 -4.13
C TYR A 51 -5.49 -24.79 -2.61
N VAL A 52 -6.62 -24.62 -1.92
CA VAL A 52 -6.67 -24.75 -0.45
C VAL A 52 -6.28 -26.16 0.00
N SER A 53 -6.72 -27.22 -0.71
CA SER A 53 -6.27 -28.59 -0.43
C SER A 53 -4.77 -28.78 -0.66
N MET A 54 -4.19 -28.10 -1.65
CA MET A 54 -2.72 -28.10 -1.84
C MET A 54 -2.01 -27.41 -0.66
N ILE A 55 -2.53 -26.29 -0.18
CA ILE A 55 -2.00 -25.58 1.00
C ILE A 55 -2.06 -26.46 2.24
N GLU A 56 -3.13 -27.22 2.44
CA GLU A 56 -3.22 -28.18 3.54
C GLU A 56 -2.13 -29.25 3.47
N ASN A 57 -1.90 -29.85 2.30
CA ASN A 57 -0.85 -30.84 2.10
C ASN A 57 0.55 -30.28 2.38
N ILE A 58 0.81 -29.03 1.98
CA ILE A 58 2.07 -28.33 2.30
C ILE A 58 2.17 -28.10 3.81
N THR A 59 1.09 -27.59 4.42
CA THR A 59 1.04 -27.26 5.85
C THR A 59 1.33 -28.48 6.72
N ILE A 60 0.72 -29.64 6.42
CA ILE A 60 0.98 -30.91 7.12
C ILE A 60 2.46 -31.30 7.02
N LYS A 61 3.05 -31.18 5.83
CA LYS A 61 4.46 -31.51 5.60
C LYS A 61 5.40 -30.56 6.33
N ILE A 62 5.17 -29.26 6.28
CA ILE A 62 5.95 -28.28 7.05
C ILE A 62 5.86 -28.61 8.54
N LYS A 63 4.67 -28.84 9.10
CA LYS A 63 4.50 -29.20 10.52
C LYS A 63 5.18 -30.49 10.94
N SER A 64 5.42 -31.42 10.00
CA SER A 64 6.16 -32.66 10.27
C SER A 64 7.67 -32.43 10.48
N ILE A 65 8.21 -31.35 9.90
CA ILE A 65 9.63 -31.01 9.97
C ILE A 65 9.93 -29.77 10.81
N ASP A 66 8.96 -28.90 11.04
CA ASP A 66 9.09 -27.68 11.82
C ASP A 66 7.84 -27.51 12.69
N LYS A 67 8.02 -27.77 13.99
CA LYS A 67 6.96 -27.64 15.00
C LYS A 67 6.98 -26.28 15.70
N GLN A 68 7.98 -25.44 15.43
CA GLN A 68 8.20 -24.19 16.14
C GLN A 68 7.48 -23.02 15.47
N HIS A 69 7.56 -22.93 14.14
CA HIS A 69 7.06 -21.75 13.42
C HIS A 69 5.61 -21.95 12.95
N PRO A 70 4.69 -21.04 13.29
CA PRO A 70 3.34 -21.06 12.76
C PRO A 70 3.30 -20.79 11.25
N ILE A 71 2.26 -21.32 10.62
CA ILE A 71 2.04 -21.21 9.17
C ILE A 71 0.78 -20.38 8.91
N PHE A 72 0.85 -19.46 7.95
CA PHE A 72 -0.28 -18.65 7.53
C PHE A 72 -0.35 -18.49 6.02
N THR A 73 -1.46 -17.97 5.52
CA THR A 73 -1.63 -17.51 4.14
C THR A 73 -2.22 -16.10 4.15
N GLY A 74 -1.79 -15.24 3.22
CA GLY A 74 -2.33 -13.90 3.07
C GLY A 74 -3.57 -13.88 2.17
N LEU A 75 -4.68 -13.29 2.65
CA LEU A 75 -5.88 -13.02 1.88
C LEU A 75 -6.11 -11.52 1.81
N TYR A 76 -6.47 -11.01 0.63
CA TYR A 76 -6.98 -9.65 0.49
C TYR A 76 -8.40 -9.57 1.06
N TYR A 77 -8.70 -8.51 1.80
CA TYR A 77 -10.06 -8.27 2.28
C TYR A 77 -11.00 -8.03 1.08
N THR A 78 -12.02 -8.87 0.95
CA THR A 78 -13.09 -8.74 -0.05
C THR A 78 -14.45 -9.04 0.60
N ASP A 79 -15.54 -8.75 -0.12
CA ASP A 79 -16.88 -9.15 0.35
C ASP A 79 -17.06 -10.68 0.41
N GLU A 80 -16.17 -11.45 -0.23
CA GLU A 80 -16.15 -12.92 -0.18
C GLU A 80 -15.39 -13.47 1.04
N LEU A 81 -14.83 -12.62 1.90
CA LEU A 81 -13.94 -13.06 3.00
C LEU A 81 -14.58 -14.14 3.89
N ALA A 82 -15.86 -14.01 4.24
CA ALA A 82 -16.55 -15.02 5.05
C ALA A 82 -16.58 -16.40 4.37
N SER A 83 -16.87 -16.44 3.07
CA SER A 83 -16.87 -17.68 2.28
C SER A 83 -15.46 -18.25 2.13
N ASN A 84 -14.46 -17.39 1.96
CA ASN A 84 -13.06 -17.81 1.89
C ASN A 84 -12.59 -18.42 3.21
N LEU A 85 -12.98 -17.84 4.35
CA LEU A 85 -12.67 -18.40 5.67
C LEU A 85 -13.36 -19.76 5.89
N HIS A 86 -14.62 -19.93 5.49
CA HIS A 86 -15.27 -21.25 5.52
C HIS A 86 -14.48 -22.29 4.72
N LEU A 87 -13.99 -21.92 3.54
CA LEU A 87 -13.21 -22.82 2.71
C LEU A 87 -11.90 -23.26 3.39
N TYR A 88 -11.18 -22.34 4.01
CA TYR A 88 -9.96 -22.65 4.78
C TYR A 88 -10.25 -23.44 6.05
N ARG A 89 -11.36 -23.15 6.74
CA ARG A 89 -11.83 -23.94 7.88
C ARG A 89 -12.03 -25.40 7.51
N ASP A 90 -12.71 -25.64 6.40
CA ASP A 90 -13.17 -26.97 6.01
C ASP A 90 -12.08 -27.78 5.28
N LEU A 91 -11.24 -27.14 4.45
CA LEU A 91 -10.24 -27.83 3.61
C LEU A 91 -8.78 -27.65 4.05
N CYS A 92 -8.48 -26.69 4.90
CA CYS A 92 -7.14 -26.46 5.43
C CYS A 92 -7.16 -26.17 6.95
N PRO A 93 -7.58 -27.15 7.77
CA PRO A 93 -7.63 -27.01 9.21
C PRO A 93 -6.25 -26.95 9.87
N SER A 94 -5.19 -27.41 9.19
CA SER A 94 -3.85 -27.44 9.78
C SER A 94 -3.14 -26.09 9.78
N ILE A 95 -3.61 -25.08 9.04
CA ILE A 95 -2.96 -23.76 9.00
C ILE A 95 -3.25 -22.98 10.29
N ASP A 96 -2.23 -22.34 10.86
CA ASP A 96 -2.32 -21.76 12.21
C ASP A 96 -3.04 -20.41 12.21
N TYR A 97 -2.81 -19.59 11.19
CA TYR A 97 -3.37 -18.25 11.07
C TYR A 97 -3.83 -17.96 9.65
N ILE A 98 -4.76 -17.00 9.53
CA ILE A 98 -5.02 -16.29 8.27
C ILE A 98 -4.46 -14.88 8.40
N GLY A 99 -3.63 -14.47 7.45
CA GLY A 99 -3.21 -13.08 7.28
C GLY A 99 -4.25 -12.33 6.47
N ILE A 100 -4.66 -11.15 6.92
CA ILE A 100 -5.57 -10.26 6.19
C ILE A 100 -4.82 -9.03 5.70
N ASN A 101 -4.78 -8.83 4.39
CA ASN A 101 -4.34 -7.58 3.78
C ASN A 101 -5.55 -6.65 3.71
N THR A 102 -5.48 -5.51 4.40
CA THR A 102 -6.54 -4.50 4.36
C THR A 102 -5.97 -3.10 4.55
N TYR A 103 -6.36 -2.21 3.64
CA TYR A 103 -5.86 -0.84 3.58
C TYR A 103 -6.89 0.20 4.04
N HIS A 104 -8.08 -0.27 4.46
CA HIS A 104 -9.21 0.58 4.77
C HIS A 104 -9.74 0.32 6.17
N ILE A 105 -9.83 1.39 6.96
CA ILE A 105 -10.31 1.35 8.34
C ILE A 105 -11.71 0.73 8.47
N SER A 106 -12.58 0.90 7.47
CA SER A 106 -13.93 0.35 7.42
C SER A 106 -13.94 -1.18 7.32
N GLN A 107 -13.03 -1.75 6.53
CA GLN A 107 -12.86 -3.20 6.36
C GLN A 107 -12.23 -3.80 7.61
N LEU A 108 -11.17 -3.17 8.12
CA LEU A 108 -10.48 -3.60 9.32
C LEU A 108 -11.43 -3.72 10.53
N ARG A 109 -12.32 -2.73 10.73
CA ARG A 109 -13.34 -2.75 11.80
C ARG A 109 -14.34 -3.91 11.70
N LYS A 110 -14.54 -4.49 10.51
CA LYS A 110 -15.45 -5.62 10.28
C LYS A 110 -14.76 -6.98 10.40
N THR A 111 -13.44 -7.01 10.31
CA THR A 111 -12.65 -8.25 10.17
C THR A 111 -12.91 -9.23 11.31
N ASP A 112 -12.84 -8.79 12.57
CA ASP A 112 -13.06 -9.69 13.72
C ASP A 112 -14.46 -10.32 13.74
N SER A 113 -15.49 -9.54 13.38
CA SER A 113 -16.87 -10.04 13.30
C SER A 113 -17.05 -11.09 12.21
N ILE A 114 -16.33 -10.96 11.10
CA ILE A 114 -16.34 -11.95 10.01
C ILE A 114 -15.69 -13.25 10.49
N PHE A 115 -14.54 -13.19 11.16
CA PHE A 115 -13.92 -14.38 11.77
C PHE A 115 -14.85 -15.04 12.80
N LYS A 116 -15.49 -14.26 13.67
CA LYS A 116 -16.43 -14.78 14.67
C LYS A 116 -17.56 -15.61 14.05
N ILE A 117 -18.00 -15.28 12.84
CA ILE A 117 -19.10 -15.98 12.15
C ILE A 117 -18.57 -17.15 11.32
N ALA A 118 -17.46 -16.96 10.60
CA ALA A 118 -17.01 -17.92 9.61
C ALA A 118 -16.03 -18.97 10.15
N ASP A 119 -15.12 -18.56 11.04
CA ASP A 119 -14.08 -19.43 11.59
C ASP A 119 -13.64 -18.93 12.98
N SER A 120 -14.53 -19.12 13.95
CA SER A 120 -14.45 -18.47 15.28
C SER A 120 -13.23 -18.87 16.10
N ASP A 121 -12.67 -20.05 15.81
CA ASP A 121 -11.54 -20.62 16.55
C ASP A 121 -10.19 -20.19 15.96
N ARG A 122 -10.19 -19.80 14.68
CA ARG A 122 -8.97 -19.41 13.98
C ARG A 122 -8.52 -18.01 14.37
N LYS A 123 -7.24 -17.90 14.71
CA LYS A 123 -6.57 -16.62 14.92
C LYS A 123 -6.21 -16.00 13.58
N TYR A 124 -6.10 -14.68 13.58
CA TYR A 124 -5.68 -13.93 12.41
C TYR A 124 -4.71 -12.83 12.81
N PHE A 125 -4.06 -12.25 11.82
CA PHE A 125 -3.35 -10.99 11.99
C PHE A 125 -3.50 -10.19 10.71
N VAL A 126 -3.26 -8.90 10.81
CA VAL A 126 -3.35 -8.01 9.65
C VAL A 126 -2.01 -8.03 8.94
N SER A 127 -1.87 -8.89 7.92
CA SER A 127 -0.60 -9.12 7.23
C SER A 127 -0.14 -7.92 6.42
N GLU A 128 -1.05 -7.03 6.03
CA GLU A 128 -0.72 -5.73 5.46
C GLU A 128 -1.78 -4.70 5.90
N PHE A 129 -1.34 -3.58 6.48
CA PHE A 129 -2.17 -2.40 6.76
C PHE A 129 -1.39 -1.14 6.45
N GLY A 130 -2.06 -0.03 6.15
CA GLY A 130 -1.35 1.24 6.00
C GLY A 130 -2.01 2.21 5.06
N GLY A 131 -1.26 2.64 4.03
CA GLY A 131 -1.68 3.65 3.05
C GLY A 131 -3.06 3.38 2.45
N THR A 132 -3.58 4.32 1.65
CA THR A 132 -4.98 4.27 1.21
C THR A 132 -5.35 3.14 0.24
N GLY A 133 -4.43 2.21 -0.07
CA GLY A 133 -4.60 1.19 -1.11
C GLY A 133 -4.64 1.80 -2.52
N ASP A 134 -4.01 1.16 -3.50
CA ASP A 134 -4.17 1.53 -4.91
C ASP A 134 -5.18 0.66 -5.66
N GLU A 135 -5.59 -0.46 -5.05
CA GLU A 135 -6.35 -1.54 -5.66
C GLU A 135 -7.87 -1.28 -5.68
N ASP A 136 -8.41 -0.58 -4.68
CA ASP A 136 -9.86 -0.32 -4.55
C ASP A 136 -10.23 1.15 -4.81
N SER A 137 -10.72 1.41 -6.02
CA SER A 137 -11.17 2.74 -6.45
C SER A 137 -12.29 3.33 -5.58
N ALA A 138 -13.07 2.51 -4.86
CA ALA A 138 -14.15 3.00 -4.00
C ALA A 138 -13.65 3.83 -2.81
N TYR A 139 -12.37 3.66 -2.45
CA TYR A 139 -11.74 4.34 -1.32
C TYR A 139 -10.72 5.41 -1.74
N GLN A 140 -10.57 5.64 -3.04
CA GLN A 140 -9.70 6.68 -3.58
C GLN A 140 -10.45 7.99 -3.78
N HIS A 141 -9.69 9.09 -3.70
CA HIS A 141 -10.20 10.41 -4.09
C HIS A 141 -9.70 10.74 -5.48
N PHE A 142 -10.58 11.28 -6.31
CA PHE A 142 -10.26 11.65 -7.69
C PHE A 142 -10.56 13.12 -7.95
N ASN A 143 -9.80 13.73 -8.86
CA ASN A 143 -10.20 15.01 -9.47
C ASN A 143 -11.27 14.79 -10.57
N SER A 144 -11.72 15.88 -11.20
CA SER A 144 -12.66 15.85 -12.33
C SER A 144 -12.21 14.98 -13.51
N ASP A 145 -10.90 14.79 -13.66
CA ASP A 145 -10.26 14.03 -14.74
C ASP A 145 -9.94 12.59 -14.36
N LYS A 146 -10.51 12.10 -13.24
CA LYS A 146 -10.34 10.75 -12.70
C LYS A 146 -8.89 10.41 -12.36
N MET A 147 -8.05 11.41 -12.07
CA MET A 147 -6.71 11.21 -11.52
C MET A 147 -6.77 11.13 -10.00
N ILE A 148 -6.01 10.20 -9.41
CA ILE A 148 -5.94 10.00 -7.96
C ILE A 148 -5.40 11.26 -7.28
N LEU A 149 -6.05 11.68 -6.21
CA LEU A 149 -5.64 12.75 -5.30
C LEU A 149 -5.09 12.13 -4.02
N GLU A 150 -3.83 12.44 -3.71
CA GLU A 150 -3.23 11.97 -2.47
C GLU A 150 -3.68 12.79 -1.26
N TRP A 151 -3.78 12.11 -0.12
CA TRP A 151 -3.78 12.77 1.17
C TRP A 151 -2.43 13.44 1.45
N ASP A 152 -2.45 14.49 2.24
CA ASP A 152 -1.24 15.01 2.87
C ASP A 152 -0.67 14.00 3.88
N ASP A 153 0.62 14.10 4.17
CA ASP A 153 1.31 13.13 5.02
C ASP A 153 0.78 13.10 6.46
N ASN A 154 0.18 14.19 6.97
CA ASN A 154 -0.45 14.18 8.29
C ASN A 154 -1.68 13.27 8.29
N LYS A 155 -2.57 13.39 7.29
CA LYS A 155 -3.72 12.49 7.14
C LYS A 155 -3.29 11.03 6.96
N LYS A 156 -2.27 10.77 6.14
CA LYS A 156 -1.69 9.41 6.00
C LYS A 156 -1.25 8.86 7.35
N SER A 157 -0.58 9.69 8.16
CA SER A 157 -0.08 9.31 9.49
C SER A 157 -1.18 9.03 10.50
N LEU A 158 -2.28 9.80 10.47
CA LEU A 158 -3.45 9.56 11.31
C LEU A 158 -4.12 8.23 10.93
N ASN A 159 -4.23 7.94 9.64
CA ASN A 159 -4.77 6.67 9.18
C ASN A 159 -3.95 5.46 9.64
N PHE A 160 -2.61 5.52 9.60
CA PHE A 160 -1.76 4.47 10.19
C PHE A 160 -2.03 4.27 11.69
N GLN A 161 -2.18 5.37 12.45
CA GLN A 161 -2.50 5.31 13.89
C GLN A 161 -3.87 4.69 14.13
N ASP A 162 -4.90 5.10 13.39
CA ASP A 162 -6.27 4.60 13.53
C ASP A 162 -6.36 3.10 13.21
N GLN A 163 -5.67 2.66 12.15
CA GLN A 163 -5.60 1.25 11.81
C GLN A 163 -4.90 0.45 12.91
N TRP A 164 -3.75 0.92 13.41
CA TRP A 164 -3.06 0.23 14.51
C TRP A 164 -3.88 0.18 15.80
N ASN A 165 -4.55 1.27 16.17
CA ASN A 165 -5.45 1.30 17.32
C ASN A 165 -6.59 0.29 17.16
N THR A 166 -7.12 0.14 15.94
CA THR A 166 -8.17 -0.85 15.65
C THR A 166 -7.62 -2.28 15.74
N ILE A 167 -6.41 -2.54 15.23
CA ILE A 167 -5.74 -3.84 15.29
C ILE A 167 -5.52 -4.27 16.75
N THR A 168 -4.99 -3.37 17.57
CA THR A 168 -4.63 -3.65 18.97
C THR A 168 -5.84 -3.70 19.90
N SER A 169 -6.94 -3.05 19.53
CA SER A 169 -8.21 -3.06 20.27
C SER A 169 -9.16 -4.19 19.84
N ALA A 170 -8.77 -5.01 18.86
CA ALA A 170 -9.55 -6.15 18.41
C ALA A 170 -9.60 -7.27 19.47
N SER A 171 -10.39 -8.32 19.21
CA SER A 171 -10.47 -9.47 20.10
C SER A 171 -9.12 -10.20 20.22
N ASN A 172 -9.00 -11.13 21.17
CA ASN A 172 -7.84 -12.01 21.32
C ASN A 172 -7.55 -12.94 20.13
N ARG A 173 -8.39 -12.92 19.07
CA ARG A 173 -8.12 -13.57 17.78
C ARG A 173 -7.12 -12.79 16.93
N CYS A 174 -7.05 -11.46 17.09
CA CYS A 174 -6.15 -10.60 16.33
C CYS A 174 -4.77 -10.56 17.00
N ASN A 175 -3.77 -11.13 16.34
CA ASN A 175 -2.42 -11.28 16.88
C ASN A 175 -1.45 -10.16 16.45
N GLY A 176 -1.97 -9.04 15.94
CA GLY A 176 -1.18 -7.87 15.53
C GLY A 176 -1.30 -7.56 14.04
N GLY A 177 -0.31 -6.84 13.51
CA GLY A 177 -0.27 -6.54 12.08
C GLY A 177 1.07 -5.98 11.59
N ILE A 178 1.23 -5.93 10.26
CA ILE A 178 2.44 -5.49 9.58
C ILE A 178 2.11 -4.25 8.74
N ALA A 179 2.79 -3.14 9.04
CA ALA A 179 2.60 -1.89 8.33
C ALA A 179 3.21 -1.95 6.92
N PHE A 180 2.48 -1.48 5.92
CA PHE A 180 2.83 -1.52 4.51
C PHE A 180 2.60 -0.14 3.85
N CYS A 181 3.48 0.33 2.97
CA CYS A 181 4.77 -0.26 2.57
C CYS A 181 5.93 0.54 3.17
N TRP A 182 7.08 -0.11 3.39
CA TRP A 182 8.21 0.54 4.08
C TRP A 182 8.76 1.74 3.33
N TYR A 183 8.81 1.69 1.99
CA TYR A 183 9.27 2.77 1.12
C TYR A 183 8.26 3.04 0.02
N ASP A 184 8.23 4.28 -0.46
CA ASP A 184 7.41 4.69 -1.60
C ASP A 184 7.62 3.78 -2.81
N ARG A 185 6.53 3.50 -3.52
CA ARG A 185 6.49 2.69 -4.74
C ARG A 185 5.50 3.33 -5.72
N PHE A 186 5.71 3.11 -7.01
CA PHE A 186 4.75 3.52 -8.05
C PHE A 186 3.54 2.58 -8.00
N ALA A 187 2.58 2.88 -7.13
CA ALA A 187 1.37 2.12 -6.89
C ALA A 187 0.22 3.11 -6.65
N GLY A 188 -0.66 3.26 -7.64
CA GLY A 188 -1.62 4.37 -7.75
C GLY A 188 -0.95 5.73 -8.02
N THR A 189 -0.05 6.17 -7.13
CA THR A 189 0.83 7.33 -7.31
C THR A 189 2.25 7.04 -6.81
N ALA A 190 3.19 8.00 -6.96
CA ALA A 190 4.56 7.81 -6.50
C ALA A 190 4.77 7.87 -4.97
N THR A 191 3.83 8.47 -4.20
CA THR A 191 4.03 8.73 -2.76
C THR A 191 2.86 8.24 -1.89
N LEU A 192 1.99 7.40 -2.43
CA LEU A 192 0.68 7.07 -1.84
C LEU A 192 0.79 6.42 -0.46
N SER A 193 1.65 5.40 -0.32
CA SER A 193 1.59 4.43 0.78
C SER A 193 2.92 4.20 1.52
N GLY A 194 4.00 4.87 1.13
CA GLY A 194 5.32 4.67 1.74
C GLY A 194 5.42 5.26 3.15
N ILE A 195 6.00 4.50 4.09
CA ILE A 195 6.40 4.98 5.44
C ILE A 195 7.69 5.82 5.36
N THR A 196 8.51 5.55 4.35
CA THR A 196 9.68 6.32 3.94
C THR A 196 9.59 6.66 2.46
N ASP A 197 10.39 7.61 1.98
CA ASP A 197 10.53 7.81 0.53
C ASP A 197 11.48 6.80 -0.12
N PHE A 198 11.64 6.90 -1.44
CA PHE A 198 12.57 6.06 -2.23
C PHE A 198 14.04 6.11 -1.78
N ARG A 199 14.43 7.09 -0.94
CA ARG A 199 15.79 7.23 -0.39
C ARG A 199 15.87 6.82 1.09
N GLY A 200 14.79 6.29 1.65
CA GLY A 200 14.72 5.90 3.06
C GLY A 200 14.57 7.08 4.03
N ARG A 201 14.29 8.30 3.56
CA ARG A 201 13.96 9.42 4.44
C ARG A 201 12.61 9.17 5.11
N LYS A 202 12.52 9.44 6.40
CA LYS A 202 11.34 9.12 7.21
C LYS A 202 10.21 10.11 6.93
N LYS A 203 9.00 9.61 6.70
CA LYS A 203 7.79 10.42 6.59
C LYS A 203 7.09 10.55 7.95
N PRO A 204 6.15 11.49 8.12
CA PRO A 204 5.27 11.55 9.28
C PRO A 204 4.69 10.18 9.71
N ALA A 205 4.36 9.31 8.76
CA ALA A 205 3.82 7.97 9.01
C ALA A 205 4.77 7.08 9.85
N TYR A 206 6.09 7.23 9.67
CA TYR A 206 7.08 6.53 10.48
C TYR A 206 6.94 6.87 11.96
N TYR A 207 6.81 8.16 12.27
CA TYR A 207 6.72 8.64 13.65
C TYR A 207 5.38 8.31 14.29
N ALA A 208 4.31 8.32 13.49
CA ALA A 208 3.00 7.81 13.88
C ALA A 208 3.08 6.34 14.34
N LEU A 209 3.66 5.46 13.52
CA LEU A 209 3.86 4.06 13.87
C LEU A 209 4.81 3.89 15.05
N GLN A 210 5.91 4.65 15.11
CA GLN A 210 6.84 4.62 16.24
C GLN A 210 6.14 4.96 17.56
N LYS A 211 5.30 6.00 17.56
CA LYS A 211 4.48 6.38 18.72
C LYS A 211 3.51 5.26 19.09
N SER A 212 2.79 4.72 18.10
CA SER A 212 1.85 3.60 18.26
C SER A 212 2.48 2.32 18.82
N PHE A 213 3.73 2.02 18.45
CA PHE A 213 4.41 0.79 18.88
C PHE A 213 5.16 0.94 20.21
N THR A 214 5.68 2.13 20.51
CA THR A 214 6.57 2.33 21.67
C THR A 214 5.95 3.17 22.79
N GLY A 215 4.81 3.82 22.53
CA GLY A 215 4.17 4.77 23.45
C GLY A 215 4.90 6.10 23.62
N ASN A 216 6.09 6.27 23.01
CA ASN A 216 7.01 7.38 23.29
C ASN A 216 7.46 8.10 22.02
N GLN A 217 6.75 9.15 21.60
CA GLN A 217 7.25 10.19 20.69
C GLN A 217 6.29 11.40 20.68
N PRO A 218 6.79 12.63 20.44
CA PRO A 218 5.92 13.77 20.15
C PRO A 218 5.17 13.54 18.83
N GLU A 219 4.00 14.17 18.73
CA GLU A 219 3.23 14.16 17.49
C GLU A 219 3.99 14.91 16.39
N TYR A 220 4.19 14.24 15.26
CA TYR A 220 4.90 14.79 14.11
C TYR A 220 3.89 15.37 13.13
N SER A 221 3.75 16.69 13.11
CA SER A 221 2.75 17.39 12.28
C SER A 221 3.43 18.33 11.29
N ALA A 222 3.79 17.80 10.13
CA ALA A 222 4.37 18.55 9.03
C ALA A 222 3.71 18.13 7.72
N ALA A 223 3.34 19.12 6.91
CA ALA A 223 2.60 18.92 5.68
C ALA A 223 3.10 19.88 4.58
N ALA A 224 3.09 19.36 3.36
CA ALA A 224 3.36 20.11 2.15
C ALA A 224 2.14 20.10 1.23
N PHE A 225 1.98 21.17 0.45
CA PHE A 225 0.96 21.29 -0.59
C PHE A 225 1.53 22.01 -1.81
N ILE A 226 1.03 21.71 -3.00
CA ILE A 226 1.41 22.41 -4.23
C ILE A 226 0.25 23.31 -4.65
N VAL A 227 0.51 24.61 -4.69
CA VAL A 227 -0.39 25.62 -5.27
C VAL A 227 0.02 25.86 -6.71
N GLY A 228 -0.95 25.94 -7.62
CA GLY A 228 -0.75 26.20 -9.03
C GLY A 228 -2.09 26.21 -9.75
N PRO A 229 -2.11 26.27 -11.09
CA PRO A 229 -3.34 26.27 -11.88
C PRO A 229 -4.29 25.11 -11.53
N ILE A 230 -5.58 25.36 -11.72
CA ILE A 230 -6.67 24.39 -11.50
C ILE A 230 -7.41 24.03 -12.80
N PHE A 231 -6.83 24.40 -13.94
CA PHE A 231 -7.37 24.21 -15.28
C PHE A 231 -6.34 23.49 -16.15
N ASP A 232 -6.81 22.95 -17.28
CA ASP A 232 -5.98 22.28 -18.28
C ASP A 232 -4.85 23.18 -18.81
N LEU A 233 -3.63 22.68 -18.77
CA LEU A 233 -2.44 23.44 -19.13
C LEU A 233 -2.13 23.33 -20.61
N LYS A 234 -1.83 24.47 -21.24
CA LYS A 234 -1.35 24.53 -22.61
C LYS A 234 0.09 23.99 -22.70
N PRO A 235 0.39 23.00 -23.56
CA PRO A 235 1.76 22.59 -23.83
C PRO A 235 2.70 23.75 -24.12
N ASN A 236 3.95 23.63 -23.67
CA ASN A 236 5.03 24.62 -23.87
C ASN A 236 4.82 26.02 -23.27
N MET A 237 3.67 26.32 -22.68
CA MET A 237 3.43 27.55 -21.92
C MET A 237 3.97 27.40 -20.49
N PRO A 238 4.66 28.43 -19.94
CA PRO A 238 5.15 28.39 -18.58
C PRO A 238 4.03 28.66 -17.57
N TYR A 239 3.91 27.80 -16.58
CA TYR A 239 2.97 27.96 -15.46
C TYR A 239 3.71 27.94 -14.13
N GLU A 240 3.27 28.77 -13.19
CA GLU A 240 3.85 28.85 -11.85
C GLU A 240 3.26 27.79 -10.93
N PHE A 241 4.13 27.11 -10.18
CA PHE A 241 3.75 26.26 -9.06
C PHE A 241 4.55 26.65 -7.81
N THR A 242 3.90 26.64 -6.65
CA THR A 242 4.47 27.02 -5.36
C THR A 242 4.23 25.93 -4.33
N ALA A 243 5.30 25.45 -3.69
CA ALA A 243 5.21 24.60 -2.51
C ALA A 243 4.86 25.44 -1.27
N ARG A 244 3.79 25.04 -0.58
CA ARG A 244 3.39 25.55 0.74
C ARG A 244 3.73 24.50 1.77
N ILE A 245 4.52 24.90 2.77
CA ILE A 245 5.02 24.01 3.81
C ILE A 245 4.77 24.69 5.14
N ASN A 246 4.13 23.99 6.07
CA ASN A 246 3.77 24.53 7.38
C ASN A 246 4.92 24.48 8.40
N ASP A 247 5.96 23.68 8.14
CA ASP A 247 7.15 23.58 8.98
C ASP A 247 8.41 24.07 8.21
N PRO A 248 9.02 25.21 8.60
CA PRO A 248 10.15 25.79 7.89
C PRO A 248 11.44 24.96 7.96
N SER A 249 11.53 23.95 8.84
CA SER A 249 12.68 23.06 8.92
C SER A 249 12.85 22.20 7.66
N PHE A 250 11.76 21.94 6.93
CA PHE A 250 11.74 21.24 5.65
C PHE A 250 12.03 22.20 4.50
N SER A 251 13.29 22.63 4.40
CA SER A 251 13.73 23.66 3.47
C SER A 251 14.40 23.11 2.20
N LYS A 252 14.79 21.82 2.18
CA LYS A 252 15.44 21.19 1.03
C LYS A 252 14.39 20.63 0.08
N LEU A 253 14.10 21.36 -0.99
CA LEU A 253 13.03 21.01 -1.91
C LEU A 253 13.54 20.33 -3.16
N GLU A 254 12.95 19.18 -3.46
CA GLU A 254 13.15 18.42 -4.68
C GLU A 254 11.82 18.32 -5.41
N TRP A 255 11.77 18.87 -6.61
CA TRP A 255 10.59 18.79 -7.46
C TRP A 255 10.79 17.65 -8.46
N ARG A 256 9.70 16.97 -8.83
CA ARG A 256 9.72 15.93 -9.86
C ARG A 256 8.43 15.94 -10.67
N LEU A 257 8.53 15.66 -11.96
CA LEU A 257 7.37 15.54 -12.85
C LEU A 257 7.39 14.16 -13.51
N TYR A 258 6.32 13.40 -13.31
CA TYR A 258 6.14 12.08 -13.93
C TYR A 258 4.94 12.09 -14.88
N SER A 259 5.01 11.28 -15.94
CA SER A 259 3.80 10.85 -16.63
C SER A 259 2.87 10.11 -15.66
N GLU A 260 1.56 10.13 -15.92
CA GLU A 260 0.55 9.41 -15.11
C GLU A 260 0.86 7.91 -14.97
N ASP A 261 1.43 7.28 -16.01
CA ASP A 261 1.81 5.87 -15.99
C ASP A 261 3.21 5.60 -15.38
N PHE A 262 3.87 6.64 -14.87
CA PHE A 262 5.21 6.63 -14.27
C PHE A 262 6.33 6.09 -15.16
N LYS A 263 6.09 5.88 -16.47
CA LYS A 263 7.11 5.39 -17.40
C LYS A 263 8.15 6.44 -17.77
N LYS A 264 7.83 7.72 -17.57
CA LYS A 264 8.72 8.84 -17.91
C LYS A 264 8.80 9.81 -16.74
N GLU A 265 10.03 10.11 -16.32
CA GLU A 265 10.36 11.30 -15.54
C GLU A 265 10.78 12.41 -16.51
N TYR A 266 10.17 13.58 -16.38
CA TYR A 266 10.50 14.73 -17.21
C TYR A 266 11.43 15.67 -16.42
N PRO A 267 12.51 16.18 -17.04
CA PRO A 267 13.30 17.22 -16.41
C PRO A 267 12.42 18.44 -16.14
N LEU A 268 12.66 19.14 -15.03
CA LEU A 268 11.95 20.37 -14.74
C LEU A 268 12.50 21.49 -15.62
N ILE A 269 11.65 21.99 -16.51
CA ILE A 269 12.01 23.01 -17.49
C ILE A 269 11.55 24.38 -16.95
N LEU A 270 12.41 25.06 -16.18
CA LEU A 270 12.63 26.52 -16.03
C LEU A 270 12.94 27.01 -14.58
N SER A 271 13.57 28.20 -14.51
CA SER A 271 14.19 28.85 -13.34
C SER A 271 13.41 28.72 -12.02
N SER A 272 14.13 28.41 -10.95
CA SER A 272 13.58 28.06 -9.64
C SER A 272 14.02 29.02 -8.53
N GLY A 273 13.10 29.32 -7.61
CA GLY A 273 13.44 29.42 -6.20
C GLY A 273 13.09 28.09 -5.55
N ALA A 274 13.70 27.70 -4.42
CA ALA A 274 13.44 26.39 -3.81
C ALA A 274 11.93 26.07 -3.67
N LYS A 275 11.13 27.06 -3.24
CA LYS A 275 9.68 26.96 -3.04
C LYS A 275 8.82 27.21 -4.28
N ARG A 276 9.36 27.78 -5.36
CA ARG A 276 8.58 28.22 -6.53
C ARG A 276 9.28 27.80 -7.80
N ILE A 277 8.54 27.10 -8.66
CA ILE A 277 9.02 26.66 -9.97
C ILE A 277 8.13 27.22 -11.06
N TRP A 278 8.73 27.40 -12.24
CA TRP A 278 8.01 27.55 -13.48
C TRP A 278 8.12 26.25 -14.25
N LEU A 279 7.00 25.71 -14.69
CA LEU A 279 6.94 24.44 -15.41
C LEU A 279 6.32 24.66 -16.79
N LYS A 280 7.00 24.15 -17.82
CA LYS A 280 6.41 23.92 -19.15
C LYS A 280 5.93 22.48 -19.24
N VAL A 281 4.64 22.29 -19.53
CA VAL A 281 4.08 20.95 -19.73
C VAL A 281 4.59 20.38 -21.07
N PRO A 282 5.23 19.20 -21.07
CA PRO A 282 6.07 18.74 -22.18
C PRO A 282 5.31 18.19 -23.39
N ALA A 283 4.07 17.71 -23.20
CA ALA A 283 3.33 17.02 -24.26
C ALA A 283 1.84 17.34 -24.23
N LYS A 284 1.23 17.37 -25.43
CA LYS A 284 -0.21 17.52 -25.63
C LYS A 284 -0.94 16.22 -25.29
N ASN A 285 -2.16 16.33 -24.76
CA ASN A 285 -3.03 15.18 -24.43
C ASN A 285 -2.44 14.20 -23.40
N GLU A 286 -1.39 14.57 -22.67
CA GLU A 286 -0.82 13.77 -21.60
C GLU A 286 -1.28 14.26 -20.21
N ARG A 287 -1.21 13.34 -19.24
CA ARG A 287 -1.49 13.60 -17.83
C ARG A 287 -0.21 13.37 -17.04
N PHE A 288 -0.01 14.18 -16.01
CA PHE A 288 1.22 14.19 -15.22
C PHE A 288 0.92 14.31 -13.74
N TYR A 289 1.88 13.88 -12.93
CA TYR A 289 1.93 14.19 -11.51
C TYR A 289 3.16 15.05 -11.22
N LEU A 290 2.93 16.26 -10.71
CA LEU A 290 3.97 17.10 -10.14
C LEU A 290 4.11 16.78 -8.66
N TYR A 291 5.32 16.45 -8.23
CA TYR A 291 5.66 16.16 -6.84
C TYR A 291 6.61 17.21 -6.29
N VAL A 292 6.49 17.46 -4.99
CA VAL A 292 7.54 18.10 -4.18
C VAL A 292 7.86 17.21 -2.99
N PHE A 293 9.15 16.94 -2.81
CA PHE A 293 9.72 16.31 -1.64
C PHE A 293 10.45 17.39 -0.85
N ALA A 294 9.95 17.72 0.32
CA ALA A 294 10.58 18.67 1.23
C ALA A 294 11.31 17.88 2.31
N GLY A 295 12.64 17.99 2.35
CA GLY A 295 13.48 17.33 3.34
C GLY A 295 14.02 18.28 4.40
N ASP A 296 14.30 17.74 5.59
CA ASP A 296 14.96 18.45 6.69
C ASP A 296 16.46 18.09 6.83
N ASN A 297 17.08 18.49 7.94
CA ASN A 297 18.47 18.13 8.28
C ASN A 297 18.59 16.86 9.13
N LYS A 298 17.47 16.21 9.50
CA LYS A 298 17.42 15.04 10.39
C LYS A 298 17.10 13.75 9.63
N GLY A 299 17.01 13.81 8.30
CA GLY A 299 16.70 12.64 7.46
C GLY A 299 15.20 12.39 7.29
N ASN A 300 14.38 13.41 7.49
CA ASN A 300 12.94 13.35 7.28
C ASN A 300 12.53 13.98 5.95
N VAL A 301 11.35 13.59 5.49
CA VAL A 301 10.74 14.12 4.27
C VAL A 301 9.22 14.23 4.45
N ILE A 302 8.65 15.28 3.87
CA ILE A 302 7.22 15.39 3.59
C ILE A 302 7.02 15.55 2.09
N THR A 303 5.91 15.04 1.61
CA THR A 303 5.61 14.91 0.20
C THR A 303 4.26 15.55 -0.12
N ALA A 304 4.17 16.13 -1.31
CA ALA A 304 2.90 16.56 -1.86
C ALA A 304 2.90 16.27 -3.36
N SER A 305 1.72 15.95 -3.89
CA SER A 305 1.51 15.74 -5.30
C SER A 305 0.37 16.59 -5.84
N LYS A 306 0.45 16.93 -7.14
CA LYS A 306 -0.58 17.65 -7.86
C LYS A 306 -0.75 17.03 -9.25
N PRO A 307 -1.94 16.47 -9.56
CA PRO A 307 -2.27 16.07 -10.92
C PRO A 307 -2.27 17.29 -11.84
N ILE A 308 -1.76 17.10 -13.05
CA ILE A 308 -1.73 18.09 -14.13
C ILE A 308 -2.28 17.43 -15.39
N VAL A 309 -3.25 18.07 -16.02
CA VAL A 309 -3.81 17.64 -17.30
C VAL A 309 -3.35 18.62 -18.38
N SER A 310 -2.76 18.09 -19.45
CA SER A 310 -2.53 18.90 -20.65
C SER A 310 -3.84 19.12 -21.41
N TYR A 311 -4.05 20.34 -21.87
CA TYR A 311 -5.17 20.76 -22.70
C TYR A 311 -5.36 19.87 -23.93
N LYS A 312 -6.63 19.52 -24.21
CA LYS A 312 -7.04 18.55 -25.25
C LYS A 312 -7.54 19.18 -26.56
N GLY A 313 -7.71 20.50 -26.63
CA GLY A 313 -8.29 21.17 -27.80
C GLY A 313 -7.34 21.36 -28.99
N VAL A 314 -7.89 21.78 -30.13
CA VAL A 314 -7.13 22.18 -31.33
C VAL A 314 -6.54 23.58 -31.08
N TYR A 315 -5.25 23.73 -31.34
CA TYR A 315 -4.62 25.05 -31.37
C TYR A 315 -4.92 25.69 -32.71
N ASN A 316 -5.47 26.92 -32.70
CA ASN A 316 -5.15 27.84 -33.77
C ASN A 316 -3.83 28.46 -33.38
N ASP A 317 -2.73 28.01 -33.98
CA ASP A 317 -1.38 28.55 -33.76
C ASP A 317 -1.22 29.98 -34.37
N ASP A 318 -2.29 30.52 -34.96
CA ASP A 318 -2.32 31.79 -35.70
C ASP A 318 -3.06 32.93 -34.96
N LEU A 319 -2.76 33.18 -33.68
CA LEU A 319 -3.18 34.41 -32.98
C LEU A 319 -2.08 35.02 -32.12
#